data_AF-A0A955EHM0-F1
#
_entry.id   AF-A0A955EHM0-F1
#
_cell.length_a   1.000
_cell.length_b   1.000
_cell.length_c   1.000
_cell.angle_alpha   90.00
_cell.angle_beta   90.00
_cell.angle_gamma   90.00
#
_symmetry.space_group_name_H-M   'P 1'
#
loop_
_entity.id
_entity.type
_entity.pdbx_description
1 polymer ?
#
loop_
_entity_poly.entity_id
_entity_poly.type
_entity_poly.pdbx_seq_one_letter_code
_entity_poly.pdbx_strand_id
1 'polypeptide(L)'
;MRKFVVDGGRMAVLVVVTCVLLAALVQAQPQQRERRPPRPEGPAQAGDDLSFEQHMKGMGRALRGVKRSVETLDTPEAIERAFLSVQSFQEHALGAKAKFSDVPMSPHAREEYGENTEAYHRGFRHHLIEALEHSIELERAIMKKDTAAITKALNELEELEHHAHDEFQDEEH
;
A
#
# COMPACT_ATOMS: atom_id res chain seq x y z
N MET A 1 -47.87 11.59 -47.06
CA MET A 1 -47.60 12.21 -45.74
C MET A 1 -47.59 11.08 -44.71
N ARG A 2 -46.41 10.61 -44.27
CA ARG A 2 -45.76 10.90 -42.96
C ARG A 2 -46.73 10.73 -41.79
N LYS A 3 -46.48 9.99 -40.71
CA LYS A 3 -45.40 9.11 -40.22
C LYS A 3 -46.03 8.55 -38.93
N PHE A 4 -46.22 7.24 -38.78
CA PHE A 4 -46.41 6.63 -37.46
C PHE A 4 -45.03 6.32 -36.92
N VAL A 5 -44.49 7.24 -36.11
CA VAL A 5 -43.29 7.01 -35.32
C VAL A 5 -43.76 6.66 -33.92
N VAL A 6 -43.55 5.41 -33.55
CA VAL A 6 -43.67 4.88 -32.20
C VAL A 6 -42.49 5.45 -31.41
N ASP A 7 -42.77 6.23 -30.38
CA ASP A 7 -41.79 6.83 -29.48
C ASP A 7 -42.08 6.40 -28.04
N GLY A 8 -41.02 6.10 -27.28
CA GLY A 8 -41.05 5.75 -25.85
C GLY A 8 -41.57 4.34 -25.52
N GLY A 9 -40.79 3.25 -25.63
CA GLY A 9 -39.41 3.17 -25.18
C GLY A 9 -39.29 2.96 -23.66
N ARG A 10 -39.98 1.95 -23.12
CA ARG A 10 -39.54 1.14 -21.95
C ARG A 10 -39.02 1.93 -20.72
N MET A 11 -39.90 2.72 -20.10
CA MET A 11 -39.72 3.17 -18.70
C MET A 11 -40.54 2.27 -17.77
N ALA A 12 -40.08 1.04 -17.58
CA ALA A 12 -40.44 0.20 -16.45
C ALA A 12 -39.48 -0.99 -16.44
N VAL A 13 -39.05 -1.41 -15.25
CA VAL A 13 -38.20 -2.58 -15.01
C VAL A 13 -36.69 -2.31 -15.08
N LEU A 14 -36.19 -1.43 -14.21
CA LEU A 14 -34.80 -1.51 -13.75
C LEU A 14 -34.67 -1.12 -12.27
N VAL A 15 -35.51 -1.73 -11.42
CA VAL A 15 -35.42 -1.61 -9.94
C VAL A 15 -35.36 -2.99 -9.27
N VAL A 16 -35.15 -4.09 -10.03
CA VAL A 16 -35.27 -5.46 -9.49
C VAL A 16 -34.09 -6.38 -9.87
N VAL A 17 -32.96 -5.86 -10.34
CA VAL A 17 -31.80 -6.70 -10.78
C VAL A 17 -30.49 -6.34 -10.07
N THR A 18 -30.55 -6.00 -8.78
CA THR A 18 -29.36 -5.93 -7.91
C THR A 18 -29.47 -6.76 -6.64
N CYS A 19 -30.52 -7.58 -6.49
CA CYS A 19 -30.71 -8.44 -5.31
C CYS A 19 -30.67 -9.96 -5.59
N VAL A 20 -30.22 -10.42 -6.76
CA VAL A 20 -30.25 -11.87 -7.14
C VAL A 20 -28.86 -12.52 -7.25
N LEU A 21 -27.76 -11.83 -6.91
CA LEU A 21 -26.42 -12.44 -6.85
C LEU A 21 -25.97 -12.82 -5.43
N LEU A 22 -26.92 -13.07 -4.52
CA LEU A 22 -26.67 -13.40 -3.11
C LEU A 22 -27.51 -14.57 -2.59
N ALA A 23 -27.91 -15.49 -3.48
CA ALA A 23 -28.76 -16.63 -3.11
C ALA A 23 -28.42 -17.92 -3.91
N ALA A 24 -27.19 -18.41 -3.79
CA ALA A 24 -26.87 -19.80 -4.14
C ALA A 24 -25.53 -20.23 -3.55
N LEU A 25 -25.52 -20.68 -2.28
CA LEU A 25 -24.68 -21.76 -1.73
C LEU A 25 -24.67 -21.71 -0.19
N VAL A 26 -25.82 -21.94 0.42
CA VAL A 26 -25.89 -22.38 1.82
C VAL A 26 -26.91 -23.51 1.88
N GLN A 27 -26.46 -24.74 1.64
CA GLN A 27 -27.18 -25.93 2.08
C GLN A 27 -26.50 -26.48 3.34
N ALA A 28 -27.24 -26.37 4.44
CA ALA A 28 -27.36 -27.29 5.56
C ALA A 28 -26.10 -28.07 6.04
N GLN A 29 -25.56 -27.63 7.19
CA GLN A 29 -24.96 -28.57 8.16
C GLN A 29 -26.07 -29.33 8.90
N PRO A 30 -25.79 -30.56 9.37
CA PRO A 30 -25.58 -30.64 10.83
C PRO A 30 -24.49 -31.65 11.21
N GLN A 31 -23.71 -31.32 12.24
CA GLN A 31 -23.43 -32.20 13.39
C GLN A 31 -22.59 -31.45 14.42
N GLN A 32 -23.18 -31.26 15.59
CA GLN A 32 -22.57 -30.72 16.79
C GLN A 32 -21.44 -31.64 17.26
N ARG A 33 -20.24 -31.08 17.44
CA ARG A 33 -19.25 -31.58 18.41
C ARG A 33 -18.82 -30.42 19.28
N GLU A 34 -18.83 -30.69 20.58
CA GLU A 34 -18.58 -29.80 21.71
C GLU A 34 -17.41 -28.84 21.46
N ARG A 35 -17.71 -27.53 21.45
CA ARG A 35 -16.69 -26.47 21.40
C ARG A 35 -16.47 -25.93 22.81
N ARG A 36 -15.26 -26.12 23.33
CA ARG A 36 -14.65 -25.13 24.25
C ARG A 36 -14.83 -23.73 23.65
N PRO A 37 -15.00 -22.66 24.45
CA PRO A 37 -15.16 -21.33 23.89
C PRO A 37 -13.95 -21.02 22.99
N PRO A 38 -14.15 -20.70 21.70
CA PRO A 38 -13.06 -20.26 20.86
C PRO A 38 -12.55 -18.94 21.44
N ARG A 39 -11.26 -18.92 21.75
CA ARG A 39 -10.50 -17.67 21.85
C ARG A 39 -10.77 -16.89 20.57
N PRO A 40 -10.99 -15.56 20.60
CA PRO A 40 -11.09 -14.80 19.36
C PRO A 40 -9.74 -14.90 18.66
N GLU A 41 -9.67 -15.82 17.69
CA GLU A 41 -8.65 -15.83 16.66
C GLU A 41 -8.93 -14.59 15.82
N GLY A 42 -8.16 -13.53 16.09
CA GLY A 42 -7.95 -12.48 15.11
C GLY A 42 -7.47 -13.13 13.80
N PRO A 43 -7.63 -12.44 12.66
CA PRO A 43 -7.27 -13.01 11.37
C PRO A 43 -5.86 -13.60 11.44
N ALA A 44 -5.75 -14.87 11.05
CA ALA A 44 -4.49 -15.57 10.95
C ALA A 44 -3.51 -14.69 10.15
N GLN A 45 -2.47 -14.17 10.82
CA GLN A 45 -1.34 -13.52 10.16
C GLN A 45 -0.58 -14.62 9.41
N ALA A 46 -0.99 -14.86 8.17
CA ALA A 46 -0.25 -15.65 7.21
C ALA A 46 0.86 -14.75 6.64
N GLY A 47 2.07 -14.96 7.13
CA GLY A 47 3.29 -14.31 6.66
C GLY A 47 4.25 -14.22 7.84
N ASP A 48 5.47 -14.75 7.70
CA ASP A 48 6.56 -14.48 8.65
C ASP A 48 6.54 -12.99 9.02
N ASP A 49 6.45 -12.71 10.31
CA ASP A 49 6.37 -11.34 10.83
C ASP A 49 7.74 -10.68 10.60
N LEU A 50 7.91 -10.07 9.41
CA LEU A 50 9.18 -9.49 8.97
C LEU A 50 9.65 -8.42 9.97
N SER A 51 10.97 -8.34 10.17
CA SER A 51 11.55 -7.29 10.99
C SER A 51 11.43 -5.92 10.31
N PHE A 52 11.55 -4.85 11.11
CA PHE A 52 11.60 -3.48 10.60
C PHE A 52 12.65 -3.32 9.48
N GLU A 53 13.86 -3.81 9.71
CA GLU A 53 14.96 -3.77 8.75
C GLU A 53 14.64 -4.54 7.46
N GLN A 54 13.96 -5.69 7.56
CA GLN A 54 13.52 -6.43 6.38
C GLN A 54 12.47 -5.66 5.58
N HIS A 55 11.57 -4.94 6.24
CA HIS A 55 10.64 -4.01 5.57
C HIS A 55 11.39 -2.88 4.87
N MET A 56 12.34 -2.20 5.52
CA MET A 56 13.13 -1.13 4.89
C MET A 56 13.91 -1.64 3.67
N LYS A 57 14.56 -2.80 3.79
CA LYS A 57 15.22 -3.48 2.65
C LYS A 57 14.23 -3.82 1.53
N GLY A 58 13.03 -4.24 1.88
CA GLY A 58 11.91 -4.49 0.96
C GLY A 58 11.51 -3.23 0.20
N MET A 59 11.29 -2.11 0.90
CA MET A 59 11.00 -0.80 0.30
C MET A 59 12.08 -0.40 -0.71
N GLY A 60 13.36 -0.45 -0.35
CA GLY A 60 14.45 -0.07 -1.26
C GLY A 60 14.53 -0.98 -2.51
N ARG A 61 14.28 -2.29 -2.37
CA ARG A 61 14.22 -3.21 -3.52
C ARG A 61 13.05 -2.90 -4.43
N ALA A 62 11.88 -2.64 -3.86
CA ALA A 62 10.66 -2.31 -4.56
C ALA A 62 10.82 -0.99 -5.34
N LEU A 63 11.37 0.06 -4.71
CA LEU A 63 11.62 1.35 -5.35
C LEU A 63 12.58 1.22 -6.55
N ARG A 64 13.67 0.44 -6.42
CA ARG A 64 14.54 0.10 -7.56
C ARG A 64 13.80 -0.68 -8.66
N GLY A 65 12.84 -1.51 -8.28
CA GLY A 65 11.95 -2.21 -9.21
C GLY A 65 11.08 -1.26 -10.02
N VAL A 66 10.52 -0.23 -9.38
CA VAL A 66 9.77 0.82 -10.06
C VAL A 66 10.67 1.57 -11.04
N LYS A 67 11.84 2.07 -10.58
CA LYS A 67 12.78 2.83 -11.43
C LYS A 67 13.14 2.10 -12.72
N ARG A 68 13.48 0.81 -12.64
CA ARG A 68 13.75 -0.03 -13.83
C ARG A 68 12.54 -0.21 -14.74
N SER A 69 11.34 -0.25 -14.18
CA SER A 69 10.10 -0.42 -14.96
C SER A 69 9.71 0.88 -15.67
N VAL A 70 9.98 2.04 -15.03
CA VAL A 70 9.68 3.37 -15.57
C VAL A 70 10.37 3.64 -16.91
N GLU A 71 11.58 3.12 -17.09
CA GLU A 71 12.34 3.22 -18.35
C GLU A 71 11.64 2.53 -19.55
N THR A 72 10.66 1.65 -19.30
CA THR A 72 10.00 0.82 -20.34
C THR A 72 8.46 0.83 -20.25
N LEU A 73 7.86 1.90 -19.70
CA LEU A 73 6.41 2.04 -19.44
C LEU A 73 5.48 2.08 -20.67
N ASP A 74 6.01 1.87 -21.87
CA ASP A 74 5.22 1.77 -23.10
C ASP A 74 4.56 0.39 -23.27
N THR A 75 5.06 -0.64 -22.58
CA THR A 75 4.53 -2.02 -22.64
C THR A 75 3.55 -2.34 -21.50
N PRO A 76 2.49 -3.14 -21.75
CA PRO A 76 1.59 -3.61 -20.69
C PRO A 76 2.33 -4.34 -19.56
N GLU A 77 3.34 -5.14 -19.91
CA GLU A 77 4.11 -5.92 -18.95
C GLU A 77 4.99 -5.02 -18.06
N ALA A 78 5.52 -3.91 -18.57
CA ALA A 78 6.26 -2.97 -17.74
C ALA A 78 5.36 -2.18 -16.80
N ILE A 79 4.16 -1.79 -17.27
CA ILE A 79 3.15 -1.15 -16.43
C ILE A 79 2.76 -2.08 -15.27
N GLU A 80 2.50 -3.35 -15.55
CA GLU A 80 2.18 -4.34 -14.51
C GLU A 80 3.33 -4.51 -13.52
N ARG A 81 4.59 -4.62 -14.00
CA ARG A 81 5.76 -4.68 -13.11
C ARG A 81 5.93 -3.43 -12.25
N ALA A 82 5.63 -2.25 -12.80
CA ALA A 82 5.67 -1.00 -12.05
C ALA A 82 4.60 -1.00 -10.94
N PHE A 83 3.37 -1.42 -11.25
CA PHE A 83 2.30 -1.56 -10.25
C PHE A 83 2.65 -2.56 -9.15
N LEU A 84 3.14 -3.75 -9.49
CA LEU A 84 3.57 -4.74 -8.49
C LEU A 84 4.71 -4.21 -7.61
N SER A 85 5.61 -3.41 -8.18
CA SER A 85 6.71 -2.79 -7.43
C SER A 85 6.21 -1.70 -6.49
N VAL A 86 5.28 -0.83 -6.92
CA VAL A 86 4.63 0.16 -6.03
C VAL A 86 3.79 -0.56 -4.95
N GLN A 87 3.05 -1.59 -5.36
CA GLN A 87 2.46 -2.68 -4.57
C GLN A 87 3.30 -3.03 -3.33
N SER A 88 4.44 -3.65 -3.64
CA SER A 88 5.40 -4.14 -2.67
C SER A 88 6.00 -3.03 -1.81
N PHE A 89 6.28 -1.85 -2.39
CA PHE A 89 6.76 -0.71 -1.62
C PHE A 89 5.75 -0.30 -0.53
N GLN A 90 4.48 -0.16 -0.89
CA GLN A 90 3.40 0.21 0.03
C GLN A 90 3.21 -0.82 1.15
N GLU A 91 3.23 -2.12 0.80
CA GLU A 91 3.14 -3.21 1.78
C GLU A 91 4.30 -3.17 2.79
N HIS A 92 5.52 -2.97 2.30
CA HIS A 92 6.67 -2.87 3.18
C HIS A 92 6.67 -1.60 4.04
N ALA A 93 6.30 -0.45 3.48
CA ALA A 93 6.17 0.80 4.24
C ALA A 93 5.11 0.71 5.34
N LEU A 94 3.97 0.06 5.04
CA LEU A 94 2.93 -0.19 6.04
C LEU A 94 3.41 -1.14 7.14
N GLY A 95 4.13 -2.20 6.78
CA GLY A 95 4.74 -3.12 7.74
C GLY A 95 5.78 -2.45 8.63
N ALA A 96 6.68 -1.65 8.05
CA ALA A 96 7.62 -0.80 8.80
C ALA A 96 6.88 0.13 9.77
N LYS A 97 5.76 0.73 9.35
CA LYS A 97 4.92 1.60 10.19
C LYS A 97 4.24 0.87 11.34
N ALA A 98 4.13 -0.46 11.30
CA ALA A 98 3.63 -1.24 12.43
C ALA A 98 4.74 -1.59 13.44
N LYS A 99 6.01 -1.49 13.03
CA LYS A 99 7.20 -1.91 13.79
C LYS A 99 8.13 -0.76 14.19
N PHE A 100 7.77 0.50 13.93
CA PHE A 100 8.63 1.67 14.21
C PHE A 100 9.09 1.77 15.68
N SER A 101 8.31 1.25 16.63
CA SER A 101 8.65 1.26 18.05
C SER A 101 9.85 0.38 18.40
N ASP A 102 10.22 -0.53 17.50
CA ASP A 102 11.33 -1.47 17.68
C ASP A 102 12.66 -0.84 17.25
N VAL A 103 12.64 0.38 16.68
CA VAL A 103 13.82 1.08 16.20
C VAL A 103 14.45 1.86 17.34
N PRO A 104 15.68 1.53 17.78
CA PRO A 104 16.38 2.32 18.79
C PRO A 104 16.72 3.71 18.25
N MET A 105 16.84 4.69 19.14
CA MET A 105 17.27 6.04 18.76
C MET A 105 18.78 6.06 18.51
N SER A 106 19.16 6.46 17.30
CA SER A 106 20.54 6.63 16.88
C SER A 106 21.24 7.76 17.66
N PRO A 107 22.58 7.79 17.74
CA PRO A 107 23.31 8.91 18.31
C PRO A 107 22.96 10.24 17.63
N HIS A 108 22.81 10.25 16.30
CA HIS A 108 22.43 11.45 15.55
C HIS A 108 21.00 11.90 15.88
N ALA A 109 20.04 10.97 15.92
CA ALA A 109 18.68 11.29 16.35
C ALA A 109 18.63 11.81 17.80
N ARG A 110 19.56 11.41 18.68
CA ARG A 110 19.66 12.00 20.03
C ARG A 110 20.15 13.46 20.01
N GLU A 111 20.89 13.89 19.00
CA GLU A 111 21.27 15.29 18.85
C GLU A 111 20.06 16.16 18.53
N GLU A 112 19.14 15.65 17.71
CA GLU A 112 17.92 16.36 17.30
C GLU A 112 16.78 16.23 18.33
N TYR A 113 16.50 15.01 18.78
CA TYR A 113 15.37 14.69 19.64
C TYR A 113 15.72 14.64 21.14
N GLY A 114 17.00 14.66 21.51
CA GLY A 114 17.44 14.46 22.89
C GLY A 114 17.03 13.09 23.42
N GLU A 115 16.49 13.05 24.63
CA GLU A 115 15.93 11.83 25.24
C GLU A 115 14.43 11.64 24.92
N ASN A 116 13.86 12.43 24.01
CA ASN A 116 12.42 12.40 23.72
C ASN A 116 12.07 11.30 22.71
N THR A 117 12.00 10.05 23.19
CA THR A 117 11.66 8.88 22.37
C THR A 117 10.28 8.99 21.70
N GLU A 118 9.33 9.67 22.31
CA GLU A 118 8.00 9.85 21.71
C GLU A 118 8.04 10.77 20.49
N ALA A 119 8.81 11.86 20.56
CA ALA A 119 9.01 12.75 19.42
C ALA A 119 9.74 12.05 18.28
N TYR A 120 10.81 11.31 18.58
CA TYR A 120 11.54 10.48 17.64
C TYR A 120 10.63 9.50 16.89
N HIS A 121 9.86 8.71 17.63
CA HIS A 121 8.92 7.75 17.04
C HIS A 121 7.83 8.40 16.19
N ARG A 122 7.34 9.59 16.56
CA ARG A 122 6.40 10.35 15.74
C ARG A 122 7.03 10.85 14.45
N GLY A 123 8.27 11.35 14.50
CA GLY A 123 9.05 11.73 13.32
C GLY A 123 9.23 10.55 12.36
N PHE A 124 9.66 9.41 12.89
CA PHE A 124 9.79 8.18 12.11
C PHE A 124 8.48 7.79 11.42
N ARG A 125 7.38 7.79 12.18
CA ARG A 125 6.06 7.44 11.65
C ARG A 125 5.58 8.44 10.60
N HIS A 126 5.95 9.71 10.73
CA HIS A 126 5.62 10.75 9.77
C HIS A 126 6.28 10.49 8.42
N HIS A 127 7.59 10.21 8.38
CA HIS A 127 8.28 9.88 7.12
C HIS A 127 7.70 8.65 6.44
N LEU A 128 7.32 7.61 7.19
CA LEU A 128 6.66 6.44 6.61
C LEU A 128 5.27 6.75 6.04
N ILE A 129 4.56 7.73 6.60
CA ILE A 129 3.27 8.20 6.04
C ILE A 129 3.52 9.00 4.77
N GLU A 130 4.48 9.92 4.75
CA GLU A 130 4.84 10.69 3.56
C GLU A 130 5.30 9.76 2.42
N ALA A 131 6.11 8.75 2.72
CA ALA A 131 6.51 7.74 1.74
C ALA A 131 5.31 7.00 1.14
N LEU A 132 4.31 6.66 1.97
CA LEU A 132 3.07 6.05 1.49
C LEU A 132 2.28 7.03 0.60
N GLU A 133 2.19 8.30 0.96
CA GLU A 133 1.51 9.33 0.17
C GLU A 133 2.15 9.50 -1.21
N HIS A 134 3.48 9.70 -1.27
CA HIS A 134 4.20 9.80 -2.55
C HIS A 134 4.10 8.51 -3.38
N SER A 135 4.06 7.33 -2.75
CA SER A 135 3.87 6.08 -3.48
C SER A 135 2.48 5.96 -4.12
N ILE A 136 1.44 6.52 -3.51
CA ILE A 136 0.08 6.57 -4.07
C ILE A 136 0.04 7.57 -5.23
N GLU A 137 0.74 8.69 -5.11
CA GLU A 137 0.88 9.65 -6.21
C GLU A 137 1.61 9.03 -7.42
N LEU A 138 2.67 8.28 -7.16
CA LEU A 138 3.40 7.52 -8.17
C LEU A 138 2.49 6.48 -8.86
N GLU A 139 1.69 5.73 -8.10
CA GLU A 139 0.72 4.79 -8.65
C GLU A 139 -0.28 5.48 -9.60
N ARG A 140 -0.85 6.61 -9.16
CA ARG A 140 -1.76 7.42 -9.99
C ARG A 140 -1.09 7.97 -11.25
N ALA A 141 0.18 8.36 -11.15
CA ALA A 141 0.95 8.86 -12.29
C ALA A 141 1.21 7.75 -13.31
N ILE A 142 1.53 6.53 -12.86
CA ILE A 142 1.66 5.34 -13.71
C ILE A 142 0.34 5.03 -14.43
N MET A 143 -0.80 5.05 -13.72
CA MET A 143 -2.13 4.83 -14.34
C MET A 143 -2.41 5.81 -15.48
N LYS A 144 -1.95 7.06 -15.34
CA LYS A 144 -2.14 8.12 -16.33
C LYS A 144 -1.05 8.13 -17.41
N LYS A 145 0.01 7.33 -17.27
CA LYS A 145 1.23 7.39 -18.06
C LYS A 145 1.86 8.79 -18.11
N ASP A 146 1.75 9.53 -17.01
CA ASP A 146 2.31 10.88 -16.88
C ASP A 146 3.77 10.79 -16.43
N THR A 147 4.69 10.75 -17.40
CA THR A 147 6.12 10.56 -17.13
C THR A 147 6.72 11.67 -16.27
N ALA A 148 6.25 12.91 -16.40
CA ALA A 148 6.73 14.02 -15.60
C ALA A 148 6.33 13.86 -14.13
N ALA A 149 5.07 13.46 -13.89
CA ALA A 149 4.58 13.18 -12.54
C ALA A 149 5.26 11.94 -11.93
N ILE A 150 5.54 10.91 -12.72
CA ILE A 150 6.28 9.73 -12.28
C ILE A 150 7.69 10.10 -11.83
N THR A 151 8.43 10.86 -12.64
CA THR A 151 9.78 11.32 -12.27
C THR A 151 9.76 12.19 -11.03
N LYS A 152 8.79 13.10 -10.90
CA LYS A 152 8.62 13.93 -9.70
C LYS A 152 8.43 13.08 -8.44
N ALA A 153 7.47 12.15 -8.47
CA ALA A 153 7.16 11.30 -7.31
C ALA A 153 8.32 10.36 -6.95
N LEU A 154 9.08 9.87 -7.94
CA LEU A 154 10.29 9.08 -7.69
C LEU A 154 11.38 9.90 -7.02
N ASN A 155 11.62 11.13 -7.46
CA ASN A 155 12.61 12.02 -6.85
C ASN A 155 12.22 12.39 -5.42
N GLU A 156 10.93 12.67 -5.17
CA GLU A 156 10.42 12.96 -3.82
C GLU A 156 10.61 11.74 -2.88
N LEU A 157 10.38 10.52 -3.37
CA LEU A 157 10.67 9.30 -2.61
C LEU A 157 12.17 9.10 -2.34
N GLU A 158 13.05 9.46 -3.28
CA GLU A 158 14.50 9.39 -3.09
C GLU A 158 14.99 10.43 -2.09
N GLU A 159 14.51 11.67 -2.18
CA GLU A 159 14.85 12.74 -1.25
C GLU A 159 14.39 12.39 0.18
N LEU A 160 13.19 11.84 0.31
CA LEU A 160 12.67 11.36 1.60
C LEU A 160 13.48 10.18 2.15
N GLU A 161 13.91 9.23 1.29
CA GLU A 161 14.79 8.12 1.69
C GLU A 161 16.12 8.65 2.23
N HIS A 162 16.76 9.60 1.53
CA HIS A 162 18.01 10.19 1.99
C HIS A 162 17.85 10.94 3.31
N HIS A 163 16.83 11.81 3.42
CA HIS A 163 16.56 12.55 4.65
C HIS A 163 16.29 11.61 5.83
N ALA A 164 15.51 10.55 5.61
CA ALA A 164 15.23 9.57 6.65
C ALA A 164 16.47 8.74 7.03
N HIS A 165 17.36 8.41 6.09
CA HIS A 165 18.61 7.74 6.42
C HIS A 165 19.54 8.64 7.22
N ASP A 166 19.68 9.91 6.84
CA ASP A 166 20.50 10.88 7.57
C ASP A 166 19.99 11.04 9.02
N GLU A 167 18.68 11.15 9.20
CA GLU A 167 18.06 11.39 10.51
C GLU A 167 18.02 10.14 11.41
N PHE A 168 17.76 8.96 10.82
CA PHE A 168 17.39 7.76 11.60
C PHE A 168 18.35 6.57 11.48
N GLN A 169 19.26 6.55 10.52
CA GLN A 169 20.19 5.43 10.38
C GLN A 169 21.41 5.65 11.30
N ASP A 170 21.79 4.61 12.04
CA ASP A 170 23.08 4.60 12.74
C ASP A 170 24.20 4.57 11.69
N GLU A 171 25.20 5.44 11.82
CA GLU A 171 26.47 5.28 11.08
C GLU A 171 27.04 3.91 11.46
N GLU A 172 26.94 2.92 10.56
CA GLU A 172 27.56 1.61 10.77
C GLU A 172 29.07 1.80 10.98
N HIS A 173 29.57 1.45 12.17
CA HIS A 173 30.98 1.28 12.49
C HIS A 173 31.38 -0.20 12.40
#